data_AF-A0A934NPX8-F1
#
_entry.id   AF-A0A934NPX8-F1
#
_cell.length_a   1.000
_cell.length_b   1.000
_cell.length_c   1.000
_cell.angle_alpha   90.00
_cell.angle_beta   90.00
_cell.angle_gamma   90.00
#
_symmetry.space_group_name_H-M   'P 1'
#
loop_
_entity.id
_entity.type
_entity.pdbx_description
1 polymer ?
#
loop_
_entity_poly.entity_id
_entity_poly.type
_entity_poly.pdbx_seq_one_letter_code
_entity_poly.pdbx_strand_id
1 'polypeptide(L)'
;MSSPLVPGQNAPLQHRRLRFRASSATPLDVSALVVDARLQAMSSDEFVFYNQPASSGVRLESDCLAIDLEQVRADSHGVLCLVSVDPAAAQQSAFTALSATLTDERNDGIVEFAIPLRGGETAVICFELYRRQGDWKVRAVGQGYAGGLGQLISTHGVEVDDPTPPAAPATATAAAQPLTMPATTPSIQPLDRSRSFDRMWMIFEDAARSAAAFVSARDYATKRLDDELTAAVADPSMRNSQAGNEARAVAQKRHDDVVTTAQRTYQHDSDHLIRELATIDPQLPRPLASWDSPAWLIQSSDTEPSDGIRIGTLSAADRGPLEVPFCVRLPLQRPLWIDSETPLAAAPVVASYVLRLLAAKSPTPILDVVDLTGSLDKVTAPLERLITAGVVRSHLDISARLESIASAVELAEMAVSNGLADLAPPARVVVLSDFAAGYGAEDISKIIHLASVGPAFGLSLVIIGGDESRSTDQQLVALSRHCQHIPVSGQLRMYDPWTENEWEFTPDSVTADENRLARVLSQLDR
;
A
#
# COMPACT_ATOMS: atom_id res chain seq x y z
N MET A 1 -25.81 -22.80 -26.64
CA MET A 1 -26.33 -21.60 -25.93
C MET A 1 -25.94 -21.76 -24.47
N SER A 2 -25.19 -20.81 -23.91
CA SER A 2 -24.80 -20.77 -22.50
C SER A 2 -26.02 -20.58 -21.61
N SER A 3 -26.02 -21.20 -20.42
CA SER A 3 -27.03 -20.93 -19.40
C SER A 3 -26.62 -19.71 -18.57
N PRO A 4 -27.45 -18.67 -18.43
CA PRO A 4 -27.14 -17.54 -17.56
C PRO A 4 -27.17 -17.96 -16.09
N LEU A 5 -26.23 -17.45 -15.31
CA LEU A 5 -26.18 -17.59 -13.86
C LEU A 5 -26.33 -16.22 -13.17
N VAL A 6 -26.89 -16.23 -11.96
CA VAL A 6 -26.91 -15.07 -11.05
C VAL A 6 -25.96 -15.31 -9.86
N PRO A 7 -25.55 -14.27 -9.11
CA PRO A 7 -24.63 -14.43 -7.98
C PRO A 7 -25.11 -15.49 -6.98
N GLY A 8 -24.19 -16.36 -6.57
CA GLY A 8 -24.43 -17.50 -5.68
C GLY A 8 -25.08 -18.73 -6.34
N GLN A 9 -25.56 -18.63 -7.59
CA GLN A 9 -26.18 -19.75 -8.29
C GLN A 9 -25.15 -20.83 -8.65
N ASN A 10 -25.54 -22.10 -8.50
CA ASN A 10 -24.68 -23.25 -8.79
C ASN A 10 -25.24 -24.05 -9.98
N ALA A 11 -24.38 -24.54 -10.86
CA ALA A 11 -24.73 -25.44 -11.95
C ALA A 11 -23.77 -26.65 -12.02
N PRO A 12 -24.23 -27.84 -12.46
CA PRO A 12 -23.36 -28.98 -12.67
C PRO A 12 -22.45 -28.76 -13.89
N LEU A 13 -21.19 -29.20 -13.80
CA LEU A 13 -20.25 -29.19 -14.92
C LEU A 13 -20.18 -30.60 -15.53
N GLN A 14 -20.80 -30.77 -16.71
CA GLN A 14 -20.81 -32.05 -17.43
C GLN A 14 -19.54 -32.27 -18.27
N HIS A 15 -18.88 -31.17 -18.66
CA HIS A 15 -17.63 -31.19 -19.41
C HIS A 15 -16.46 -31.18 -18.44
N ARG A 16 -15.43 -31.96 -18.77
CA ARG A 16 -14.21 -32.09 -17.94
C ARG A 16 -13.15 -31.08 -18.32
N ARG A 17 -13.17 -30.63 -19.58
CA ARG A 17 -12.27 -29.61 -20.10
C ARG A 17 -13.06 -28.37 -20.48
N LEU A 18 -12.63 -27.24 -19.94
CA LEU A 18 -13.34 -25.97 -19.96
C LEU A 18 -12.40 -24.87 -20.43
N ARG A 19 -12.99 -23.84 -21.03
CA ARG A 19 -12.32 -22.58 -21.35
C ARG A 19 -13.04 -21.44 -20.65
N PHE A 20 -12.33 -20.74 -19.77
CA PHE A 20 -12.82 -19.54 -19.10
C PHE A 20 -12.37 -18.29 -19.84
N ARG A 21 -13.33 -17.42 -20.15
CA ARG A 21 -13.13 -16.12 -20.81
C ARG A 21 -13.90 -15.05 -20.07
N ALA A 22 -13.38 -13.83 -20.09
CA ALA A 22 -14.08 -12.65 -19.60
C ALA A 22 -14.08 -11.55 -20.66
N SER A 23 -15.07 -10.67 -20.58
CA SER A 23 -15.21 -9.53 -21.48
C SER A 23 -15.59 -8.28 -20.68
N SER A 24 -14.86 -7.21 -20.95
CA SER A 24 -15.10 -5.86 -20.42
C SER A 24 -14.73 -4.82 -21.48
N ALA A 25 -15.19 -3.59 -21.31
CA ALA A 25 -14.70 -2.44 -22.07
C ALA A 25 -13.31 -2.00 -21.60
N THR A 26 -12.97 -2.26 -20.33
CA THR A 26 -11.65 -2.03 -19.77
C THR A 26 -10.73 -3.21 -20.12
N PRO A 27 -9.48 -2.96 -20.59
CA PRO A 27 -8.50 -4.03 -20.78
C PRO A 27 -8.32 -4.87 -19.51
N LEU A 28 -8.25 -6.19 -19.66
CA LEU A 28 -8.27 -7.13 -18.54
C LEU A 28 -7.30 -8.28 -18.75
N ASP A 29 -6.84 -8.85 -17.64
CA ASP A 29 -6.15 -10.13 -17.56
C ASP A 29 -7.03 -11.19 -16.89
N VAL A 30 -6.87 -12.45 -17.31
CA VAL A 30 -7.50 -13.62 -16.68
C VAL A 30 -6.47 -14.43 -15.90
N SER A 31 -6.83 -14.83 -14.69
CA SER A 31 -5.97 -15.62 -13.79
C SER A 31 -6.79 -16.70 -13.09
N ALA A 32 -6.13 -17.72 -12.53
CA ALA A 32 -6.81 -18.74 -11.73
C ALA A 32 -6.04 -19.08 -10.46
N LEU A 33 -6.77 -19.54 -9.45
CA LEU A 33 -6.20 -20.01 -8.19
C LEU A 33 -6.77 -21.37 -7.82
N VAL A 34 -5.91 -22.37 -7.61
CA VAL A 34 -6.32 -23.68 -7.09
C VAL A 34 -6.31 -23.63 -5.55
N VAL A 35 -7.47 -23.93 -4.94
CA VAL A 35 -7.72 -23.64 -3.53
C VAL A 35 -8.18 -24.85 -2.71
N ASP A 36 -7.95 -24.77 -1.41
CA ASP A 36 -8.43 -25.68 -0.38
C ASP A 36 -9.90 -25.40 0.03
N ALA A 37 -10.43 -26.16 0.99
CA ALA A 37 -11.81 -26.03 1.44
C ALA A 37 -12.12 -24.72 2.20
N ARG A 38 -11.09 -23.95 2.56
CA ARG A 38 -11.19 -22.60 3.16
C ARG A 38 -10.99 -21.51 2.10
N LEU A 39 -10.94 -21.89 0.82
CA LEU A 39 -10.62 -21.01 -0.31
C LEU A 39 -9.23 -20.38 -0.19
N GLN A 40 -8.29 -21.04 0.49
CA GLN A 40 -6.88 -20.62 0.53
C GLN A 40 -6.11 -21.35 -0.57
N ALA A 41 -5.13 -20.68 -1.17
CA ALA A 41 -4.23 -21.25 -2.14
C ALA A 41 -3.55 -22.50 -1.55
N MET A 42 -3.48 -23.56 -2.34
CA MET A 42 -2.80 -24.78 -1.89
C MET A 42 -1.28 -24.56 -1.76
N SER A 43 -0.71 -23.64 -2.55
CA SER A 43 0.65 -23.08 -2.47
C SER A 43 0.76 -21.87 -3.42
N SER A 44 1.87 -21.12 -3.40
CA SER A 44 2.14 -20.07 -4.40
C SER A 44 2.18 -20.62 -5.83
N ASP A 45 2.67 -21.85 -6.01
CA ASP A 45 2.71 -22.54 -7.31
C ASP A 45 1.33 -22.80 -7.97
N GLU A 46 0.27 -22.61 -7.20
CA GLU A 46 -1.11 -22.93 -7.59
C GLU A 46 -1.88 -21.70 -8.05
N PHE A 47 -1.18 -20.57 -8.19
CA PHE A 47 -1.65 -19.35 -8.82
C PHE A 47 -1.20 -19.29 -10.29
N VAL A 48 -2.16 -19.31 -11.21
CA VAL A 48 -1.93 -19.26 -12.66
C VAL A 48 -2.17 -17.85 -13.18
N PHE A 49 -1.13 -17.22 -13.72
CA PHE A 49 -1.13 -15.86 -14.25
C PHE A 49 -0.01 -15.71 -15.31
N TYR A 50 0.21 -14.50 -15.85
CA TYR A 50 1.13 -14.31 -16.97
C TYR A 50 2.59 -14.75 -16.71
N ASN A 51 3.12 -14.61 -15.48
CA ASN A 51 4.47 -15.11 -15.14
C ASN A 51 4.50 -16.59 -14.73
N GLN A 52 3.34 -17.19 -14.44
CA GLN A 52 3.20 -18.61 -14.11
C GLN A 52 2.00 -19.19 -14.90
N PRO A 53 2.19 -19.47 -16.21
CA PRO A 53 1.08 -19.71 -17.12
C PRO A 53 0.44 -21.11 -16.97
N ALA A 54 0.87 -21.94 -16.02
CA ALA A 54 0.26 -23.24 -15.80
C ALA A 54 0.43 -23.77 -14.37
N SER A 55 -0.59 -24.48 -13.90
CA SER A 55 -0.56 -25.42 -12.78
C SER A 55 -1.22 -26.75 -13.21
N SER A 56 -1.26 -27.75 -12.33
CA SER A 56 -1.90 -29.04 -12.59
C SER A 56 -3.37 -28.85 -12.95
N GLY A 57 -3.69 -29.07 -14.23
CA GLY A 57 -5.06 -28.96 -14.75
C GLY A 57 -5.54 -27.55 -15.05
N VAL A 58 -4.70 -26.51 -14.95
CA VAL A 58 -5.06 -25.12 -15.31
C VAL A 58 -3.93 -24.49 -16.11
N ARG A 59 -4.23 -23.89 -17.25
CA ARG A 59 -3.26 -23.22 -18.11
C ARG A 59 -3.81 -21.91 -18.66
N LEU A 60 -3.00 -20.86 -18.60
CA LEU A 60 -3.23 -19.60 -19.31
C LEU A 60 -2.82 -19.75 -20.77
N GLU A 61 -3.77 -19.51 -21.67
CA GLU A 61 -3.55 -19.31 -23.10
C GLU A 61 -3.61 -17.81 -23.42
N SER A 62 -3.41 -17.42 -24.68
CA SER A 62 -3.28 -16.01 -25.10
C SER A 62 -4.43 -15.09 -24.65
N ASP A 63 -5.64 -15.60 -24.45
CA ASP A 63 -6.82 -14.80 -24.10
C ASP A 63 -7.85 -15.55 -23.22
N CYS A 64 -7.49 -16.71 -22.67
CA CYS A 64 -8.40 -17.53 -21.87
C CYS A 64 -7.65 -18.50 -20.95
N LEU A 65 -8.34 -19.02 -19.93
CA LEU A 65 -7.83 -20.14 -19.13
C LEU A 65 -8.39 -21.46 -19.67
N ALA A 66 -7.51 -22.38 -20.04
CA ALA A 66 -7.84 -23.77 -20.32
C ALA A 66 -7.76 -24.58 -19.01
N ILE A 67 -8.86 -25.23 -18.64
CA ILE A 67 -9.02 -25.94 -17.37
C ILE A 67 -9.39 -27.40 -17.66
N ASP A 68 -8.55 -28.35 -17.25
CA ASP A 68 -8.84 -29.78 -17.23
C ASP A 68 -9.09 -30.24 -15.79
N LEU A 69 -10.38 -30.38 -15.46
CA LEU A 69 -10.88 -30.71 -14.12
C LEU A 69 -10.47 -32.10 -13.61
N GLU A 70 -10.04 -32.99 -14.51
CA GLU A 70 -9.51 -34.31 -14.15
C GLU A 70 -8.04 -34.24 -13.72
N GLN A 71 -7.31 -33.23 -14.19
CA GLN A 71 -5.89 -33.01 -13.87
C GLN A 71 -5.69 -32.06 -12.69
N VAL A 72 -6.74 -31.35 -12.25
CA VAL A 72 -6.71 -30.60 -10.99
C VAL A 72 -6.52 -31.57 -9.82
N ARG A 73 -5.56 -31.27 -8.95
CA ARG A 73 -5.12 -32.10 -7.83
C ARG A 73 -6.29 -32.66 -7.00
N ALA A 74 -6.19 -33.92 -6.57
CA ALA A 74 -7.30 -34.64 -5.94
C ALA A 74 -7.71 -34.04 -4.58
N ASP A 75 -6.75 -33.45 -3.86
CA ASP A 75 -6.87 -32.88 -2.52
C ASP A 75 -7.31 -31.40 -2.50
N SER A 76 -7.41 -30.71 -3.64
CA SER A 76 -7.99 -29.36 -3.71
C SER A 76 -9.51 -29.40 -3.55
N HIS A 77 -10.07 -28.29 -3.07
CA HIS A 77 -11.50 -28.04 -3.10
C HIS A 77 -11.99 -27.61 -4.49
N GLY A 78 -11.21 -26.77 -5.17
CA GLY A 78 -11.64 -26.17 -6.44
C GLY A 78 -10.65 -25.20 -7.07
N VAL A 79 -11.13 -24.52 -8.12
CA VAL A 79 -10.43 -23.49 -8.90
C VAL A 79 -11.26 -22.21 -8.89
N LEU A 80 -10.67 -21.09 -8.45
CA LEU A 80 -11.23 -19.76 -8.60
C LEU A 80 -10.80 -19.19 -9.95
N CYS A 81 -11.75 -18.71 -10.75
CA CYS A 81 -11.51 -18.01 -12.02
C CYS A 81 -11.59 -16.50 -11.76
N LEU A 82 -10.49 -15.80 -12.02
CA LEU A 82 -10.26 -14.42 -11.64
C LEU A 82 -10.11 -13.54 -12.87
N VAL A 83 -10.45 -12.27 -12.70
CA VAL A 83 -10.09 -11.20 -13.64
C VAL A 83 -9.51 -10.02 -12.90
N SER A 84 -8.59 -9.31 -13.53
CA SER A 84 -8.08 -8.03 -13.06
C SER A 84 -7.93 -7.06 -14.22
N VAL A 85 -7.98 -5.77 -13.92
CA VAL A 85 -7.66 -4.73 -14.91
C VAL A 85 -6.22 -4.92 -15.35
N ASP A 86 -6.00 -4.92 -16.67
CA ASP A 86 -4.67 -5.02 -17.27
C ASP A 86 -3.80 -3.85 -16.76
N PRO A 87 -2.57 -4.10 -16.27
CA PRO A 87 -1.65 -3.05 -15.84
C PRO A 87 -1.38 -1.96 -16.89
N ALA A 88 -1.56 -2.26 -18.18
CA ALA A 88 -1.40 -1.33 -19.30
C ALA A 88 -2.66 -0.47 -19.58
N ALA A 89 -3.78 -0.70 -18.89
CA ALA A 89 -4.99 0.13 -19.00
C ALA A 89 -4.76 1.56 -18.49
N ALA A 90 -5.66 2.49 -18.87
CA ALA A 90 -5.60 3.86 -18.39
C ALA A 90 -5.64 3.93 -16.85
N GLN A 91 -4.87 4.84 -16.25
CA GLN A 91 -4.78 5.01 -14.80
C GLN A 91 -6.18 5.20 -14.17
N GLN A 92 -6.45 4.54 -13.04
CA GLN A 92 -7.76 4.50 -12.36
C GLN A 92 -8.89 3.78 -13.13
N SER A 93 -8.56 2.98 -14.14
CA SER A 93 -9.57 2.13 -14.78
C SER A 93 -10.08 1.09 -13.80
N ALA A 94 -11.39 1.09 -13.57
CA ALA A 94 -12.11 0.03 -12.90
C ALA A 94 -13.03 -0.68 -13.89
N PHE A 95 -13.54 -1.84 -13.51
CA PHE A 95 -14.59 -2.48 -14.30
C PHE A 95 -15.88 -1.66 -14.19
N THR A 96 -16.46 -1.31 -15.34
CA THR A 96 -17.78 -0.66 -15.44
C THR A 96 -18.85 -1.62 -15.96
N ALA A 97 -18.43 -2.58 -16.78
CA ALA A 97 -19.20 -3.74 -17.19
C ALA A 97 -18.27 -4.95 -17.28
N LEU A 98 -18.72 -6.09 -16.78
CA LEU A 98 -17.94 -7.32 -16.79
C LEU A 98 -18.86 -8.52 -16.97
N SER A 99 -18.50 -9.39 -17.92
CA SER A 99 -19.15 -10.68 -18.12
C SER A 99 -18.11 -11.78 -18.19
N ALA A 100 -18.48 -12.97 -17.70
CA ALA A 100 -17.64 -14.14 -17.71
C ALA A 100 -18.37 -15.33 -18.31
N THR A 101 -17.65 -16.16 -19.06
CA THR A 101 -18.19 -17.35 -19.72
C THR A 101 -17.32 -18.57 -19.46
N LEU A 102 -17.97 -19.72 -19.33
CA LEU A 102 -17.33 -21.03 -19.44
C LEU A 102 -17.85 -21.71 -20.70
N THR A 103 -16.92 -22.19 -21.51
CA THR A 103 -17.18 -22.94 -22.73
C THR A 103 -16.48 -24.30 -22.66
N ASP A 104 -16.86 -25.24 -23.51
CA ASP A 104 -16.11 -26.49 -23.69
C ASP A 104 -14.87 -26.29 -24.60
N GLU A 105 -14.15 -27.37 -24.93
CA GLU A 105 -12.99 -27.31 -25.83
C GLU A 105 -13.32 -26.86 -27.26
N ARG A 106 -14.59 -26.97 -27.67
CA ARG A 106 -15.10 -26.55 -28.99
C ARG A 106 -15.63 -25.11 -28.97
N ASN A 107 -15.49 -24.42 -27.83
CA ASN A 107 -16.07 -23.12 -27.54
C ASN A 107 -17.61 -23.09 -27.50
N ASP A 108 -18.26 -24.23 -27.27
CA ASP A 108 -19.69 -24.28 -27.02
C ASP A 108 -19.99 -23.77 -25.59
N GLY A 109 -20.86 -22.77 -25.49
CA GLY A 109 -21.20 -22.12 -24.21
C GLY A 109 -21.89 -23.04 -23.21
N ILE A 110 -21.32 -23.14 -22.00
CA ILE A 110 -21.85 -23.91 -20.87
C ILE A 110 -22.61 -22.99 -19.93
N VAL A 111 -21.93 -21.98 -19.37
CA VAL A 111 -22.54 -20.95 -18.53
C VAL A 111 -22.00 -19.58 -18.86
N GLU A 112 -22.84 -18.57 -18.59
CA GLU A 112 -22.50 -17.16 -18.72
C GLU A 112 -22.97 -16.43 -17.47
N PHE A 113 -22.19 -15.44 -17.05
CA PHE A 113 -22.47 -14.66 -15.84
C PHE A 113 -22.17 -13.19 -16.11
N ALA A 114 -23.24 -12.39 -16.13
CA ALA A 114 -23.12 -10.93 -16.06
C ALA A 114 -22.88 -10.54 -14.61
N ILE A 115 -21.70 -9.99 -14.34
CA ILE A 115 -21.23 -9.76 -12.98
C ILE A 115 -21.75 -8.41 -12.48
N PRO A 116 -22.50 -8.36 -11.36
CA PRO A 116 -22.94 -7.11 -10.79
C PRO A 116 -21.76 -6.41 -10.09
N LEU A 117 -21.33 -5.29 -10.65
CA LEU A 117 -20.27 -4.44 -10.12
C LEU A 117 -20.87 -3.35 -9.22
N ARG A 118 -20.15 -2.97 -8.16
CA ARG A 118 -20.55 -1.92 -7.21
C ARG A 118 -19.83 -0.60 -7.45
N GLY A 119 -18.82 -0.60 -8.33
CA GLY A 119 -18.01 0.54 -8.69
C GLY A 119 -16.65 0.51 -7.98
N GLY A 120 -15.59 0.81 -8.72
CA GLY A 120 -14.21 0.88 -8.21
C GLY A 120 -13.47 -0.45 -8.14
N GLU A 121 -14.09 -1.57 -8.54
CA GLU A 121 -13.43 -2.86 -8.52
C GLU A 121 -12.44 -3.01 -9.68
N THR A 122 -11.20 -3.37 -9.35
CA THR A 122 -10.09 -3.57 -10.29
C THR A 122 -9.65 -5.03 -10.37
N ALA A 123 -10.18 -5.90 -9.50
CA ALA A 123 -10.12 -7.35 -9.63
C ALA A 123 -11.41 -8.02 -9.15
N VAL A 124 -11.77 -9.17 -9.71
CA VAL A 124 -13.04 -9.87 -9.45
C VAL A 124 -12.87 -11.39 -9.50
N ILE A 125 -13.51 -12.10 -8.57
CA ILE A 125 -13.73 -13.55 -8.64
C ILE A 125 -15.01 -13.81 -9.42
N CYS A 126 -14.89 -14.36 -10.62
CA CYS A 126 -16.01 -14.61 -11.53
C CYS A 126 -16.73 -15.92 -11.17
N PHE A 127 -15.98 -17.02 -11.16
CA PHE A 127 -16.49 -18.36 -10.91
C PHE A 127 -15.64 -19.10 -9.88
N GLU A 128 -16.32 -19.93 -9.10
CA GLU A 128 -15.71 -20.99 -8.29
C GLU A 128 -16.10 -22.32 -8.92
N LEU A 129 -15.12 -23.05 -9.48
CA LEU A 129 -15.30 -24.43 -9.93
C LEU A 129 -14.93 -25.31 -8.74
N TYR A 130 -15.86 -26.09 -8.20
CA TYR A 130 -15.62 -26.86 -6.97
C TYR A 130 -16.09 -28.30 -7.08
N ARG A 131 -15.47 -29.18 -6.29
CA ARG A 131 -15.90 -30.57 -6.15
C ARG A 131 -16.88 -30.72 -5.00
N ARG A 132 -17.99 -31.41 -5.25
CA ARG A 132 -18.95 -31.82 -4.21
C ARG A 132 -19.38 -33.25 -4.46
N GLN A 133 -19.07 -34.13 -3.50
CA GLN A 133 -19.40 -35.56 -3.58
C GLN A 133 -18.83 -36.27 -4.82
N GLY A 134 -17.63 -35.86 -5.27
CA GLY A 134 -16.95 -36.42 -6.44
C GLY A 134 -17.34 -35.76 -7.78
N ASP A 135 -18.41 -34.96 -7.80
CA ASP A 135 -18.84 -34.23 -8.99
C ASP A 135 -18.37 -32.77 -8.98
N TRP A 136 -18.05 -32.26 -10.17
CA TRP A 136 -17.67 -30.87 -10.38
C TRP A 136 -18.90 -30.00 -10.61
N LYS A 137 -18.90 -28.82 -9.98
CA LYS A 137 -19.95 -27.81 -10.10
C LYS A 137 -19.29 -26.44 -10.28
N VAL A 138 -20.00 -25.53 -10.92
CA VAL A 138 -19.64 -24.11 -10.95
C VAL A 138 -20.57 -23.34 -10.03
N ARG A 139 -20.04 -22.35 -9.32
CA ARG A 139 -20.77 -21.29 -8.64
C ARG A 139 -20.42 -19.94 -9.27
N ALA A 140 -21.43 -19.14 -9.59
CA ALA A 140 -21.23 -17.73 -9.91
C ALA A 140 -20.94 -16.95 -8.63
N VAL A 141 -19.79 -16.29 -8.52
CA VAL A 141 -19.36 -15.59 -7.29
C VAL A 141 -19.64 -14.10 -7.41
N GLY A 142 -18.91 -13.40 -8.29
CA GLY A 142 -19.11 -11.97 -8.56
C GLY A 142 -18.63 -11.07 -7.43
N GLN A 143 -17.59 -11.49 -6.71
CA GLN A 143 -16.98 -10.71 -5.63
C GLN A 143 -15.87 -9.84 -6.19
N GLY A 144 -16.03 -8.53 -6.10
CA GLY A 144 -15.03 -7.57 -6.56
C GLY A 144 -14.15 -7.00 -5.44
N TYR A 145 -12.96 -6.55 -5.83
CA TYR A 145 -11.89 -6.05 -4.98
C TYR A 145 -11.41 -4.72 -5.55
N ALA A 146 -11.52 -3.65 -4.77
CA ALA A 146 -11.07 -2.32 -5.16
C ALA A 146 -9.53 -2.19 -5.08
N GLY A 147 -8.88 -2.91 -4.17
CA GLY A 147 -7.43 -3.02 -4.03
C GLY A 147 -6.75 -3.95 -5.05
N GLY A 148 -7.46 -4.32 -6.11
CA GLY A 148 -6.89 -5.05 -7.25
C GLY A 148 -6.52 -6.49 -6.98
N LEU A 149 -5.75 -7.06 -7.91
CA LEU A 149 -5.38 -8.48 -7.91
C LEU A 149 -4.57 -8.83 -6.66
N GLY A 150 -3.68 -7.93 -6.21
CA GLY A 150 -2.89 -8.11 -4.98
C GLY A 150 -3.76 -8.34 -3.75
N GLN A 151 -4.73 -7.44 -3.49
CA GLN A 151 -5.68 -7.62 -2.38
C GLN A 151 -6.44 -8.95 -2.49
N LEU A 152 -6.87 -9.29 -3.71
CA LEU A 152 -7.62 -10.52 -3.96
C LEU A 152 -6.77 -11.75 -3.61
N ILE A 153 -5.58 -11.90 -4.18
CA ILE A 153 -4.77 -13.11 -3.98
C ILE A 153 -4.24 -13.25 -2.56
N SER A 154 -3.88 -12.14 -1.88
CA SER A 154 -3.49 -12.16 -0.46
C SER A 154 -4.64 -12.58 0.46
N THR A 155 -5.89 -12.20 0.15
CA THR A 155 -7.08 -12.67 0.88
C THR A 155 -7.23 -14.19 0.80
N HIS A 156 -6.75 -14.78 -0.29
CA HIS A 156 -6.77 -16.21 -0.57
C HIS A 156 -5.43 -16.90 -0.28
N GLY A 157 -4.56 -16.30 0.55
CA GLY A 157 -3.38 -16.99 1.07
C GLY A 157 -2.24 -17.19 0.07
N VAL A 158 -2.25 -16.46 -1.04
CA VAL A 158 -1.09 -16.35 -1.93
C VAL A 158 -0.20 -15.24 -1.39
N GLU A 159 0.99 -15.61 -0.94
CA GLU A 159 2.08 -14.67 -0.71
C GLU A 159 2.52 -14.11 -2.07
N VAL A 160 2.65 -12.79 -2.16
CA VAL A 160 3.05 -12.12 -3.40
C VAL A 160 4.56 -12.26 -3.56
N ASP A 161 5.01 -13.37 -4.16
CA ASP A 161 6.39 -13.55 -4.61
C ASP A 161 6.63 -12.68 -5.87
N ASP A 162 7.51 -11.69 -5.77
CA ASP A 162 8.18 -11.14 -6.95
C ASP A 162 9.13 -12.19 -7.54
N PRO A 163 9.29 -12.28 -8.87
CA PRO A 163 9.97 -13.40 -9.50
C PRO A 163 11.45 -13.46 -9.10
N THR A 164 11.83 -14.55 -8.44
CA THR A 164 13.22 -15.03 -8.39
C THR A 164 13.66 -15.38 -9.82
N PRO A 165 14.79 -14.85 -10.33
CA PRO A 165 15.35 -15.27 -11.61
C PRO A 165 15.61 -16.79 -11.59
N PRO A 166 15.37 -17.52 -12.70
CA PRO A 166 15.47 -18.97 -12.69
C PRO A 166 16.89 -19.41 -12.29
N ALA A 167 16.96 -20.35 -11.35
CA ALA A 167 18.19 -21.07 -11.04
C ALA A 167 18.69 -21.76 -12.32
N ALA A 168 19.84 -21.31 -12.82
CA ALA A 168 20.52 -21.94 -13.94
C ALA A 168 20.90 -23.41 -13.57
N PRO A 169 20.85 -24.35 -14.52
CA PRO A 169 21.25 -25.72 -14.27
C PRO A 169 22.72 -25.78 -13.88
N ALA A 170 23.03 -26.57 -12.84
CA ALA A 170 24.39 -26.93 -12.51
C ALA A 170 25.04 -27.63 -13.71
N THR A 171 26.00 -26.96 -14.37
CA THR A 171 26.93 -27.61 -15.29
C THR A 171 28.36 -27.25 -14.92
N ALA A 172 29.18 -28.31 -14.92
CA ALA A 172 30.56 -28.40 -14.51
C ALA A 172 31.49 -27.25 -14.96
N THR A 173 32.36 -26.89 -14.02
CA THR A 173 33.75 -26.43 -14.16
C THR A 173 34.26 -26.16 -15.59
N ALA A 174 34.43 -24.89 -15.94
CA ALA A 174 35.37 -24.47 -16.98
C ALA A 174 35.93 -23.07 -16.66
N ALA A 175 37.23 -22.92 -16.88
CA ALA A 175 38.11 -21.89 -16.35
C ALA A 175 37.79 -20.45 -16.78
N ALA A 176 38.17 -19.52 -15.92
CA ALA A 176 38.06 -18.08 -16.06
C ALA A 176 38.73 -17.52 -17.34
N GLN A 177 38.03 -16.64 -18.04
CA GLN A 177 38.63 -15.53 -18.78
C GLN A 177 37.85 -14.24 -18.48
N PRO A 178 38.55 -13.10 -18.28
CA PRO A 178 37.91 -11.85 -17.89
C PRO A 178 37.34 -11.15 -19.12
N LEU A 179 36.01 -11.04 -19.17
CA LEU A 179 35.33 -10.09 -20.06
C LEU A 179 34.97 -8.85 -19.24
N THR A 180 35.66 -7.75 -19.52
CA THR A 180 35.29 -6.40 -19.09
C THR A 180 33.93 -6.04 -19.70
N MET A 181 32.89 -6.02 -18.88
CA MET A 181 31.64 -5.33 -19.21
C MET A 181 31.74 -3.87 -18.72
N PRO A 182 31.30 -2.88 -19.51
CA PRO A 182 31.25 -1.50 -19.07
C PRO A 182 30.19 -1.36 -17.98
N ALA A 183 30.58 -0.80 -16.84
CA ALA A 183 29.66 -0.37 -15.80
C ALA A 183 28.77 0.73 -16.38
N THR A 184 27.53 0.39 -16.73
CA THR A 184 26.47 1.38 -16.90
C THR A 184 25.89 1.60 -15.52
N THR A 185 26.36 2.65 -14.85
CA THR A 185 25.67 3.22 -13.69
C THR A 185 24.22 3.50 -14.10
N PRO A 186 23.19 3.05 -13.35
CA PRO A 186 21.82 3.43 -13.67
C PRO A 186 21.74 4.95 -13.60
N SER A 187 21.43 5.59 -14.74
CA SER A 187 21.23 7.03 -14.78
C SER A 187 19.93 7.35 -14.05
N ILE A 188 19.99 8.21 -13.04
CA ILE A 188 18.82 8.76 -12.35
C ILE A 188 17.92 9.41 -13.41
N GLN A 189 16.75 8.82 -13.65
CA GLN A 189 15.79 9.37 -14.60
C GLN A 189 15.23 10.71 -14.08
N PRO A 190 14.93 11.68 -14.95
CA PRO A 190 14.28 12.92 -14.54
C PRO A 190 12.95 12.63 -13.83
N LEU A 191 12.67 13.34 -12.73
CA LEU A 191 11.42 13.20 -11.98
C LEU A 191 10.24 13.75 -12.80
N ASP A 192 9.24 12.91 -13.05
CA ASP A 192 7.90 13.37 -13.45
C ASP A 192 7.15 13.83 -12.19
N ARG A 193 6.90 15.14 -12.09
CA ARG A 193 6.30 15.75 -10.90
C ARG A 193 4.89 15.23 -10.62
N SER A 194 4.15 14.83 -11.67
CA SER A 194 2.80 14.29 -11.56
C SER A 194 2.75 12.86 -10.98
N ARG A 195 3.90 12.20 -10.86
CA ARG A 195 4.09 10.84 -10.34
C ARG A 195 5.16 10.78 -9.25
N SER A 196 5.30 11.88 -8.49
CA SER A 196 6.33 12.02 -7.45
C SER A 196 6.10 11.04 -6.30
N PHE A 197 4.84 10.77 -5.94
CA PHE A 197 4.50 9.75 -4.95
C PHE A 197 4.94 8.36 -5.42
N ASP A 198 4.66 7.99 -6.67
CA ASP A 198 5.03 6.69 -7.23
C ASP A 198 6.55 6.48 -7.24
N ARG A 199 7.31 7.55 -7.51
CA ARG A 199 8.78 7.49 -7.41
C ARG A 199 9.23 7.22 -5.98
N MET A 200 8.65 7.89 -4.99
CA MET A 200 9.01 7.68 -3.58
C MET A 200 8.62 6.26 -3.11
N TRP A 201 7.48 5.76 -3.59
CA TRP A 201 7.02 4.42 -3.30
C TRP A 201 7.98 3.35 -3.85
N MET A 202 8.46 3.53 -5.09
CA MET A 202 9.44 2.63 -5.71
C MET A 202 10.80 2.66 -4.97
N ILE A 203 11.24 3.82 -4.49
CA ILE A 203 12.47 3.92 -3.66
C ILE A 203 12.30 3.17 -2.34
N PHE A 204 11.12 3.27 -1.72
CA PHE A 204 10.82 2.50 -0.51
C PHE A 204 10.80 0.99 -0.79
N GLU A 205 10.24 0.57 -1.92
CA GLU A 205 10.25 -0.82 -2.37
C GLU A 205 11.68 -1.37 -2.54
N ASP A 206 12.55 -0.62 -3.22
CA ASP A 206 13.95 -1.00 -3.41
C ASP A 206 14.69 -1.11 -2.07
N ALA A 207 14.42 -0.19 -1.14
CA ALA A 207 14.95 -0.24 0.22
C ALA A 207 14.46 -1.50 0.98
N ALA A 208 13.17 -1.81 0.88
CA ALA A 208 12.55 -2.99 1.49
C ALA A 208 13.15 -4.30 0.95
N ARG A 209 13.25 -4.44 -0.38
CA ARG A 209 13.84 -5.62 -1.03
C ARG A 209 15.31 -5.80 -0.66
N SER A 210 16.11 -4.73 -0.63
CA SER A 210 17.52 -4.81 -0.23
C SER A 210 17.67 -5.19 1.25
N ALA A 211 16.83 -4.62 2.13
CA ALA A 211 16.80 -5.00 3.55
C ALA A 211 16.39 -6.47 3.75
N ALA A 212 15.39 -6.95 3.02
CA ALA A 212 14.93 -8.33 3.07
C ALA A 212 16.01 -9.33 2.62
N ALA A 213 16.73 -9.01 1.54
CA ALA A 213 17.84 -9.83 1.07
C ALA A 213 18.96 -9.93 2.13
N PHE A 214 19.25 -8.83 2.82
CA PHE A 214 20.22 -8.81 3.92
C PHE A 214 19.76 -9.65 5.12
N VAL A 215 18.52 -9.46 5.57
CA VAL A 215 17.93 -10.20 6.70
C VAL A 215 17.90 -11.71 6.38
N SER A 216 17.40 -12.08 5.20
CA SER A 216 17.32 -13.47 4.77
C SER A 216 18.69 -14.15 4.68
N ALA A 217 19.71 -13.44 4.19
CA ALA A 217 21.07 -13.97 4.12
C ALA A 217 21.67 -14.21 5.52
N ARG A 218 21.40 -13.31 6.48
CA ARG A 218 21.82 -13.46 7.87
C ARG A 218 21.13 -14.66 8.52
N ASP A 219 19.82 -14.78 8.35
CA ASP A 219 19.04 -15.87 8.95
C ASP A 219 19.43 -17.23 8.36
N TYR A 220 19.68 -17.29 7.05
CA TYR A 220 20.24 -18.48 6.39
C TYR A 220 21.61 -18.84 6.96
N ALA A 221 22.51 -17.87 7.12
CA ALA A 221 23.84 -18.10 7.69
C ALA A 221 23.74 -18.65 9.11
N THR A 222 22.89 -18.06 9.95
CA THR A 222 22.65 -18.48 11.34
C THR A 222 22.10 -19.90 11.39
N LYS A 223 21.04 -20.19 10.62
CA LYS A 223 20.45 -21.54 10.57
C LYS A 223 21.47 -22.60 10.13
N ARG A 224 22.25 -22.29 9.09
CA ARG A 224 23.30 -23.18 8.60
C ARG A 224 24.40 -23.40 9.64
N LEU A 225 24.79 -22.37 10.38
CA LEU A 225 25.76 -22.49 11.47
C LEU A 225 25.22 -23.45 12.54
N ASP A 226 23.97 -23.27 12.98
CA ASP A 226 23.34 -24.14 13.98
C ASP A 226 23.28 -25.61 13.54
N ASP A 227 22.95 -25.87 12.28
CA ASP A 227 22.94 -27.21 11.70
C ASP A 227 24.37 -27.83 11.68
N GLU A 228 25.37 -27.07 11.21
CA GLU A 228 26.76 -27.52 11.14
C GLU A 228 27.36 -27.75 12.55
N LEU A 229 27.03 -26.92 13.54
CA LEU A 229 27.44 -27.08 14.93
C LEU A 229 26.77 -28.30 15.59
N THR A 230 25.47 -28.51 15.34
CA THR A 230 24.73 -29.67 15.83
C THR A 230 25.33 -30.97 15.29
N ALA A 231 25.62 -31.01 13.99
CA ALA A 231 26.27 -32.15 13.35
C ALA A 231 27.68 -32.42 13.92
N ALA A 232 28.46 -31.37 14.20
CA ALA A 232 29.81 -31.51 14.77
C ALA A 232 29.84 -32.10 16.19
N VAL A 233 28.74 -31.98 16.95
CA VAL A 233 28.63 -32.46 18.35
C VAL A 233 27.82 -33.76 18.45
N ALA A 234 27.22 -34.22 17.35
CA ALA A 234 26.40 -35.43 17.30
C ALA A 234 27.19 -36.69 17.70
N ASP A 235 28.46 -36.81 17.29
CA ASP A 235 29.35 -37.88 17.71
C ASP A 235 30.07 -37.52 19.04
N PRO A 236 29.83 -38.24 20.16
CA PRO A 236 30.48 -37.99 21.44
C PRO A 236 32.01 -38.07 21.39
N SER A 237 32.59 -38.88 20.50
CA SER A 237 34.04 -39.05 20.36
C SER A 237 34.72 -37.84 19.71
N MET A 238 33.96 -37.05 18.94
CA MET A 238 34.47 -35.92 18.16
C MET A 238 34.38 -34.58 18.90
N ARG A 239 33.56 -34.49 19.97
CA ARG A 239 33.21 -33.23 20.65
C ARG A 239 34.39 -32.38 21.14
N ASN A 240 35.44 -33.04 21.64
CA ASN A 240 36.65 -32.40 22.16
C ASN A 240 37.89 -32.75 21.33
N SER A 241 37.68 -33.32 20.14
CA SER A 241 38.77 -33.67 19.23
C SER A 241 39.25 -32.43 18.46
N GLN A 242 40.50 -32.47 17.98
CA GLN A 242 41.02 -31.44 17.08
C GLN A 242 40.16 -31.31 15.82
N ALA A 243 39.74 -32.44 15.23
CA ALA A 243 38.88 -32.45 14.04
C ALA A 243 37.51 -31.79 14.30
N GLY A 244 36.91 -32.01 15.49
CA GLY A 244 35.67 -31.35 15.90
C GLY A 244 35.84 -29.85 16.17
N ASN A 245 37.00 -29.42 16.66
CA ASN A 245 37.32 -27.99 16.80
C ASN A 245 37.50 -27.32 15.43
N GLU A 246 38.21 -27.98 14.50
CA GLU A 246 38.43 -27.49 13.13
C GLU A 246 37.10 -27.39 12.36
N ALA A 247 36.22 -28.40 12.46
CA ALA A 247 34.92 -28.37 11.80
C ALA A 247 34.05 -27.19 12.27
N ARG A 248 34.02 -26.91 13.58
CA ARG A 248 33.30 -25.75 14.14
C ARG A 248 33.90 -24.42 13.70
N ALA A 249 35.23 -24.32 13.66
CA ALA A 249 35.91 -23.11 13.17
C ALA A 249 35.62 -22.86 11.68
N VAL A 250 35.56 -23.91 10.86
CA VAL A 250 35.19 -23.81 9.43
C VAL A 250 33.73 -23.39 9.27
N ALA A 251 32.81 -23.95 10.06
CA ALA A 251 31.39 -23.57 10.06
C ALA A 251 31.22 -22.08 10.43
N GLN A 252 31.89 -21.64 11.51
CA GLN A 252 31.88 -20.24 11.92
C GLN A 252 32.42 -19.32 10.82
N LYS A 253 33.56 -19.68 10.21
CA LYS A 253 34.12 -18.88 9.12
C LYS A 253 33.16 -18.72 7.95
N ARG A 254 32.46 -19.79 7.55
CA ARG A 254 31.46 -19.72 6.48
C ARG A 254 30.29 -18.82 6.83
N HIS A 255 29.80 -18.90 8.07
CA HIS A 255 28.79 -17.98 8.58
C HIS A 255 29.26 -16.52 8.46
N ASP A 256 30.46 -16.23 8.96
CA ASP A 256 31.02 -14.88 8.96
C ASP A 256 31.24 -14.35 7.54
N ASP A 257 31.70 -15.19 6.61
CA ASP A 257 31.89 -14.86 5.20
C ASP A 257 30.55 -14.48 4.52
N VAL A 258 29.47 -15.22 4.78
CA VAL A 258 28.13 -14.93 4.25
C VAL A 258 27.58 -13.62 4.83
N VAL A 259 27.61 -13.46 6.15
CA VAL A 259 27.12 -12.23 6.82
C VAL A 259 27.89 -11.00 6.35
N THR A 260 29.22 -11.09 6.26
CA THR A 260 30.07 -9.97 5.79
C THR A 260 29.76 -9.60 4.35
N THR A 261 29.51 -10.59 3.49
CA THR A 261 29.18 -10.34 2.09
C THR A 261 27.80 -9.69 1.95
N ALA A 262 26.80 -10.22 2.66
CA ALA A 262 25.45 -9.66 2.67
C ALA A 262 25.43 -8.22 3.20
N GLN A 263 26.17 -7.94 4.28
CA GLN A 263 26.27 -6.60 4.84
C GLN A 263 26.90 -5.60 3.86
N ARG A 264 27.95 -6.01 3.14
CA ARG A 264 28.61 -5.15 2.14
C ARG A 264 27.66 -4.81 0.99
N THR A 265 26.89 -5.78 0.51
CA THR A 265 25.88 -5.54 -0.54
C THR A 265 24.81 -4.57 -0.05
N TYR A 266 24.24 -4.81 1.12
CA TYR A 266 23.22 -3.93 1.71
C TYR A 266 23.71 -2.50 1.92
N GLN A 267 24.94 -2.33 2.39
CA GLN A 267 25.56 -1.01 2.54
C GLN A 267 25.73 -0.31 1.20
N HIS A 268 26.15 -1.04 0.16
CA HIS A 268 26.30 -0.48 -1.18
C HIS A 268 24.96 0.02 -1.74
N ASP A 269 23.90 -0.77 -1.61
CA ASP A 269 22.55 -0.42 -2.04
C ASP A 269 21.99 0.77 -1.23
N SER A 270 22.15 0.73 0.10
CA SER A 270 21.75 1.82 0.99
C SER A 270 22.45 3.14 0.64
N ASP A 271 23.76 3.10 0.39
CA ASP A 271 24.54 4.28 -0.02
C ASP A 271 24.07 4.82 -1.38
N HIS A 272 23.64 3.94 -2.29
CA HIS A 272 23.05 4.34 -3.57
C HIS A 272 21.71 5.07 -3.36
N LEU A 273 20.81 4.49 -2.58
CA LEU A 273 19.49 5.07 -2.28
C LEU A 273 19.62 6.41 -1.54
N ILE A 274 20.56 6.54 -0.59
CA ILE A 274 20.83 7.81 0.10
C ILE A 274 21.22 8.92 -0.90
N ARG A 275 22.11 8.61 -1.86
CA ARG A 275 22.50 9.58 -2.91
C ARG A 275 21.35 9.92 -3.84
N GLU A 276 20.53 8.93 -4.18
CA GLU A 276 19.35 9.13 -5.01
C GLU A 276 18.33 10.06 -4.32
N LEU A 277 17.98 9.76 -3.06
CA LEU A 277 17.10 10.59 -2.24
C LEU A 277 17.60 12.03 -2.15
N ALA A 278 18.88 12.24 -1.89
CA ALA A 278 19.49 13.58 -1.87
C ALA A 278 19.42 14.31 -3.22
N THR A 279 19.46 13.55 -4.34
CA THR A 279 19.39 14.12 -5.69
C THR A 279 17.96 14.52 -6.07
N ILE A 280 16.95 13.74 -5.66
CA ILE A 280 15.55 14.00 -6.00
C ILE A 280 14.88 15.01 -5.07
N ASP A 281 15.32 15.14 -3.82
CA ASP A 281 14.66 15.98 -2.81
C ASP A 281 14.44 17.46 -3.23
N PRO A 282 15.38 18.12 -3.94
CA PRO A 282 15.17 19.46 -4.50
C PRO A 282 14.16 19.54 -5.65
N GLN A 283 13.87 18.41 -6.30
CA GLN A 283 13.00 18.29 -7.47
C GLN A 283 11.56 17.94 -7.11
N LEU A 284 11.35 17.37 -5.92
CA LEU A 284 10.04 16.97 -5.40
C LEU A 284 9.09 18.18 -5.23
N PRO A 285 7.78 17.99 -5.43
CA PRO A 285 6.76 18.90 -4.95
C PRO A 285 6.94 19.17 -3.45
N ARG A 286 6.67 20.41 -3.02
CA ARG A 286 6.82 20.84 -1.62
C ARG A 286 6.25 19.83 -0.62
N PRO A 287 5.02 19.30 -0.79
CA PRO A 287 4.43 18.39 0.20
C PRO A 287 5.15 17.05 0.37
N LEU A 288 5.96 16.62 -0.61
CA LEU A 288 6.75 15.39 -0.57
C LEU A 288 8.20 15.65 -0.16
N ALA A 289 8.71 16.87 -0.42
CA ALA A 289 10.08 17.25 -0.13
C ALA A 289 10.38 17.32 1.38
N SER A 290 11.63 17.09 1.75
CA SER A 290 12.12 17.35 3.11
C SER A 290 11.94 18.83 3.47
N TRP A 291 11.83 19.13 4.78
CA TRP A 291 11.72 20.52 5.24
C TRP A 291 12.96 21.37 4.96
N ASP A 292 14.10 20.74 4.71
CA ASP A 292 15.36 21.39 4.35
C ASP A 292 15.54 21.53 2.83
N SER A 293 14.62 20.98 2.04
CA SER A 293 14.63 21.07 0.59
C SER A 293 14.47 22.52 0.12
N PRO A 294 15.25 22.96 -0.89
CA PRO A 294 15.02 24.25 -1.54
C PRO A 294 13.67 24.31 -2.27
N ALA A 295 12.96 23.19 -2.47
CA ALA A 295 11.62 23.18 -3.05
C ALA A 295 10.63 24.11 -2.31
N TRP A 296 10.82 24.27 -0.99
CA TRP A 296 10.04 25.20 -0.16
C TRP A 296 10.37 26.68 -0.40
N LEU A 297 11.50 27.00 -1.03
CA LEU A 297 11.96 28.37 -1.31
C LEU A 297 11.67 28.83 -2.74
N ILE A 298 11.50 27.89 -3.66
CA ILE A 298 11.28 28.20 -5.08
C ILE A 298 9.87 28.76 -5.26
N GLN A 299 9.77 30.02 -5.67
CA GLN A 299 8.52 30.62 -6.17
C GLN A 299 8.24 30.04 -7.55
N SER A 300 7.42 29.00 -7.63
CA SER A 300 6.93 28.50 -8.92
C SER A 300 5.52 29.03 -9.13
N SER A 301 5.31 29.73 -10.25
CA SER A 301 3.99 30.09 -10.77
C SER A 301 3.20 28.90 -11.32
N ASP A 302 3.82 27.71 -11.29
CA ASP A 302 3.38 26.47 -11.90
C ASP A 302 3.53 25.31 -10.89
N THR A 303 2.97 25.49 -9.69
CA THR A 303 2.88 24.39 -8.71
C THR A 303 1.78 23.44 -9.15
N GLU A 304 2.13 22.46 -9.97
CA GLU A 304 1.30 21.29 -10.20
C GLU A 304 0.88 20.69 -8.84
N PRO A 305 -0.37 20.23 -8.71
CA PRO A 305 -0.85 19.60 -7.49
C PRO A 305 0.00 18.37 -7.17
N SER A 306 0.26 18.17 -5.87
CA SER A 306 0.99 16.99 -5.41
C SER A 306 0.07 15.79 -5.34
N ASP A 307 0.55 14.64 -5.83
CA ASP A 307 -0.13 13.34 -5.78
C ASP A 307 0.00 12.65 -4.40
N GLY A 308 0.76 13.23 -3.48
CA GLY A 308 0.91 12.75 -2.10
C GLY A 308 1.50 13.77 -1.14
N ILE A 309 1.66 13.37 0.12
CA ILE A 309 2.38 14.12 1.15
C ILE A 309 3.35 13.20 1.89
N ARG A 310 4.47 13.74 2.37
CA ARG A 310 5.33 13.08 3.35
C ARG A 310 4.71 13.18 4.73
N ILE A 311 4.67 12.07 5.47
CA ILE A 311 4.18 12.03 6.86
C ILE A 311 5.26 11.58 7.86
N GLY A 312 6.40 11.09 7.40
CA GLY A 312 7.49 10.72 8.29
C GLY A 312 8.71 10.16 7.56
N THR A 313 9.46 9.37 8.31
CA THR A 313 10.65 8.66 7.86
C THR A 313 10.63 7.24 8.42
N LEU A 314 11.01 6.27 7.62
CA LEU A 314 11.28 4.90 8.01
C LEU A 314 12.79 4.67 8.11
N SER A 315 13.23 4.02 9.18
CA SER A 315 14.63 3.65 9.39
C SER A 315 14.75 2.24 9.98
N ALA A 316 15.96 1.69 9.98
CA ALA A 316 16.26 0.44 10.66
C ALA A 316 17.68 0.54 11.25
N ALA A 317 17.78 1.00 12.50
CA ALA A 317 19.06 1.32 13.13
C ALA A 317 20.01 0.11 13.23
N ASP A 318 19.47 -1.11 13.28
CA ASP A 318 20.25 -2.36 13.27
C ASP A 318 20.83 -2.72 11.89
N ARG A 319 20.35 -2.07 10.82
CA ARG A 319 20.74 -2.37 9.43
C ARG A 319 21.64 -1.29 8.84
N GLY A 320 21.47 -0.03 9.22
CA GLY A 320 22.33 1.06 8.76
C GLY A 320 21.70 2.45 8.83
N PRO A 321 22.32 3.45 8.17
CA PRO A 321 21.89 4.85 8.25
C PRO A 321 20.81 5.25 7.23
N LEU A 322 20.30 4.32 6.41
CA LEU A 322 19.29 4.63 5.40
C LEU A 322 17.99 5.09 6.08
N GLU A 323 17.54 6.27 5.68
CA GLU A 323 16.27 6.87 6.08
C GLU A 323 15.39 7.05 4.84
N VAL A 324 14.26 6.35 4.79
CA VAL A 324 13.33 6.38 3.65
C VAL A 324 12.16 7.31 3.98
N PRO A 325 11.86 8.34 3.18
CA PRO A 325 10.67 9.17 3.39
C PRO A 325 9.39 8.34 3.32
N PHE A 326 8.55 8.40 4.36
CA PHE A 326 7.25 7.76 4.33
C PHE A 326 6.20 8.73 3.82
N CYS A 327 5.58 8.40 2.70
CA CYS A 327 4.60 9.23 2.03
C CYS A 327 3.24 8.53 1.94
N VAL A 328 2.16 9.31 1.91
CA VAL A 328 0.80 8.84 1.66
C VAL A 328 0.21 9.55 0.45
N ARG A 329 -0.63 8.82 -0.30
CA ARG A 329 -1.26 9.32 -1.52
C ARG A 329 -2.39 10.30 -1.19
N LEU A 330 -2.58 11.29 -2.07
CA LEU A 330 -3.74 12.17 -2.08
C LEU A 330 -4.75 11.74 -3.17
N PRO A 331 -6.07 11.93 -2.92
CA PRO A 331 -6.66 12.39 -1.67
C PRO A 331 -6.49 11.36 -0.55
N LEU A 332 -6.45 11.83 0.71
CA LEU A 332 -6.24 10.96 1.87
C LEU A 332 -7.39 9.95 1.98
N GLN A 333 -7.13 8.69 1.67
CA GLN A 333 -8.12 7.61 1.78
C GLN A 333 -8.48 7.28 3.23
N ARG A 334 -7.59 7.60 4.16
CA ARG A 334 -7.79 7.47 5.60
C ARG A 334 -7.42 8.81 6.23
N PRO A 335 -8.28 9.40 7.08
CA PRO A 335 -7.91 10.59 7.83
C PRO A 335 -6.66 10.34 8.68
N LEU A 336 -5.88 11.38 8.97
CA LEU A 336 -4.75 11.27 9.89
C LEU A 336 -5.25 11.42 11.32
N TRP A 337 -4.93 10.45 12.19
CA TRP A 337 -5.20 10.50 13.61
C TRP A 337 -3.88 10.64 14.36
N ILE A 338 -3.66 11.79 14.98
CA ILE A 338 -2.44 12.09 15.73
C ILE A 338 -2.64 11.64 17.18
N ASP A 339 -1.99 10.55 17.53
CA ASP A 339 -2.08 9.91 18.84
C ASP A 339 -1.39 10.77 19.89
N SER A 340 -2.20 11.49 20.67
CA SER A 340 -1.70 12.37 21.70
C SER A 340 -2.64 12.46 22.89
N GLU A 341 -2.07 12.31 24.09
CA GLU A 341 -2.74 12.61 25.35
C GLU A 341 -2.96 14.12 25.55
N THR A 342 -2.16 14.96 24.88
CA THR A 342 -2.30 16.43 24.97
C THR A 342 -2.16 17.08 23.58
N PRO A 343 -3.09 17.94 23.15
CA PRO A 343 -2.99 18.57 21.83
C PRO A 343 -1.74 19.44 21.65
N LEU A 344 -1.22 20.04 22.74
CA LEU A 344 0.02 20.81 22.70
C LEU A 344 1.23 19.97 22.27
N ALA A 345 1.31 18.71 22.68
CA ALA A 345 2.38 17.80 22.24
C ALA A 345 2.26 17.40 20.76
N ALA A 346 1.03 17.45 20.21
CA ALA A 346 0.76 17.15 18.81
C ALA A 346 1.03 18.32 17.86
N ALA A 347 1.04 19.56 18.37
CA ALA A 347 1.22 20.77 17.57
C ALA A 347 2.36 20.73 16.53
N PRO A 348 3.56 20.16 16.82
CA PRO A 348 4.65 20.04 15.86
C PRO A 348 4.34 19.18 14.63
N VAL A 349 3.67 18.04 14.86
CA VAL A 349 3.29 17.05 13.85
C VAL A 349 2.09 17.57 13.07
N VAL A 350 1.11 18.15 13.79
CA VAL A 350 -0.06 18.80 13.20
C VAL A 350 0.36 19.94 12.28
N ALA A 351 1.28 20.81 12.71
CA ALA A 351 1.81 21.89 11.89
C ALA A 351 2.44 21.35 10.60
N SER A 352 3.25 20.28 10.70
CA SER A 352 3.88 19.64 9.56
C SER A 352 2.83 19.19 8.54
N TYR A 353 1.83 18.42 8.98
CA TYR A 353 0.85 17.83 8.07
C TYR A 353 -0.12 18.84 7.49
N VAL A 354 -0.57 19.82 8.29
CA VAL A 354 -1.43 20.90 7.81
C VAL A 354 -0.71 21.69 6.72
N LEU A 355 0.54 22.08 6.93
CA LEU A 355 1.30 22.84 5.92
C LEU A 355 1.53 22.04 4.64
N ARG A 356 1.83 20.73 4.75
CA ARG A 356 1.97 19.86 3.57
C ARG A 356 0.64 19.71 2.82
N LEU A 357 -0.47 19.53 3.52
CA LEU A 357 -1.80 19.43 2.92
C LEU A 357 -2.22 20.74 2.23
N LEU A 358 -1.94 21.89 2.85
CA LEU A 358 -2.19 23.20 2.25
C LEU A 358 -1.34 23.42 0.99
N ALA A 359 -0.07 23.02 1.03
CA ALA A 359 0.85 23.14 -0.10
C ALA A 359 0.57 22.14 -1.25
N ALA A 360 -0.31 21.15 -1.05
CA ALA A 360 -0.52 20.08 -2.02
C ALA A 360 -1.51 20.40 -3.13
N LYS A 361 -2.31 21.47 -2.98
CA LYS A 361 -3.31 21.86 -3.97
C LYS A 361 -3.15 23.32 -4.36
N SER A 362 -3.46 23.60 -5.62
CA SER A 362 -3.63 24.94 -6.15
C SER A 362 -5.03 25.03 -6.78
N PRO A 363 -5.90 25.97 -6.37
CA PRO A 363 -5.67 26.95 -5.31
C PRO A 363 -5.51 26.32 -3.92
N THR A 364 -4.85 27.05 -3.01
CA THR A 364 -4.61 26.62 -1.62
C THR A 364 -5.95 26.31 -0.92
N PRO A 365 -6.07 25.16 -0.22
CA PRO A 365 -7.27 24.85 0.55
C PRO A 365 -7.54 25.87 1.66
N ILE A 366 -8.82 26.02 2.01
CA ILE A 366 -9.22 26.68 3.25
C ILE A 366 -9.03 25.75 4.45
N LEU A 367 -8.76 26.33 5.61
CA LEU A 367 -8.46 25.63 6.85
C LEU A 367 -9.60 25.80 7.86
N ASP A 368 -10.29 24.71 8.19
CA ASP A 368 -11.27 24.67 9.27
C ASP A 368 -10.61 24.09 10.53
N VAL A 369 -10.76 24.77 11.67
CA VAL A 369 -10.12 24.34 12.92
C VAL A 369 -11.12 24.34 14.07
N VAL A 370 -11.17 23.22 14.78
CA VAL A 370 -11.74 23.11 16.12
C VAL A 370 -10.58 22.94 17.10
N ASP A 371 -10.40 23.91 18.00
CA ASP A 371 -9.35 23.91 19.03
C ASP A 371 -9.90 24.57 20.29
N LEU A 372 -10.49 23.75 21.16
CA LEU A 372 -11.23 24.23 22.32
C LEU A 372 -10.30 24.82 23.38
N THR A 373 -9.06 24.32 23.45
CA THR A 373 -8.09 24.72 24.47
C THR A 373 -7.15 25.83 24.00
N GLY A 374 -7.07 26.09 22.70
CA GLY A 374 -6.08 27.01 22.12
C GLY A 374 -4.67 26.43 22.06
N SER A 375 -4.57 25.10 22.14
CA SER A 375 -3.27 24.41 22.12
C SER A 375 -2.56 24.55 20.77
N LEU A 376 -3.29 24.84 19.70
CA LEU A 376 -2.77 25.00 18.35
C LEU A 376 -2.59 26.46 17.94
N ASP A 377 -2.73 27.44 18.83
CA ASP A 377 -2.64 28.88 18.52
C ASP A 377 -1.36 29.24 17.73
N LYS A 378 -0.23 28.63 18.09
CA LYS A 378 1.06 28.85 17.40
C LYS A 378 1.06 28.34 15.95
N VAL A 379 0.25 27.33 15.66
CA VAL A 379 0.07 26.75 14.33
C VAL A 379 -0.96 27.55 13.53
N THR A 380 -2.06 27.95 14.18
CA THR A 380 -3.20 28.56 13.49
C THR A 380 -3.05 30.07 13.29
N ALA A 381 -2.43 30.80 14.21
CA ALA A 381 -2.30 32.26 14.11
C ALA A 381 -1.60 32.72 12.83
N PRO A 382 -0.51 32.08 12.35
CA PRO A 382 0.08 32.45 11.08
C PRO A 382 -0.75 32.06 9.85
N LEU A 383 -1.77 31.22 10.02
CA LEU A 383 -2.65 30.71 8.96
C LEU A 383 -4.03 31.37 8.95
N GLU A 384 -4.25 32.42 9.76
CA GLU A 384 -5.56 33.06 9.99
C GLU A 384 -6.30 33.41 8.69
N ARG A 385 -5.58 33.82 7.63
CA ARG A 385 -6.17 34.14 6.32
C ARG A 385 -6.85 32.95 5.63
N LEU A 386 -6.36 31.74 5.87
CA LEU A 386 -6.93 30.52 5.33
C LEU A 386 -8.09 30.01 6.21
N ILE A 387 -8.21 30.52 7.45
CA ILE A 387 -9.25 30.18 8.42
C ILE A 387 -10.42 31.15 8.27
N THR A 388 -11.14 31.04 7.15
CA THR A 388 -12.15 32.04 6.75
C THR A 388 -13.31 32.19 7.73
N ALA A 389 -13.61 31.16 8.52
CA ALA A 389 -14.74 31.16 9.43
C ALA A 389 -14.35 31.23 10.91
N GLY A 390 -13.06 31.43 11.21
CA GLY A 390 -12.52 31.47 12.57
C GLY A 390 -12.37 30.10 13.24
N VAL A 391 -11.49 30.03 14.24
CA VAL A 391 -11.24 28.83 15.05
C VAL A 391 -12.38 28.60 16.03
N VAL A 392 -12.94 27.40 16.07
CA VAL A 392 -13.98 27.03 17.04
C VAL A 392 -13.36 26.83 18.42
N ARG A 393 -13.78 27.64 19.40
CA ARG A 393 -13.29 27.63 20.80
C ARG A 393 -14.31 27.10 21.81
N SER A 394 -15.51 26.76 21.37
CA SER A 394 -16.62 26.35 22.22
C SER A 394 -17.26 25.09 21.65
N HIS A 395 -17.56 24.12 22.52
CA HIS A 395 -18.24 22.90 22.13
C HIS A 395 -19.64 23.18 21.54
N LEU A 396 -20.27 24.30 21.91
CA LEU A 396 -21.58 24.70 21.39
C LEU A 396 -21.56 25.03 19.89
N ASP A 397 -20.39 25.37 19.33
CA ASP A 397 -20.24 25.79 17.94
C ASP A 397 -19.74 24.65 17.03
N ILE A 398 -19.38 23.49 17.59
CA ILE A 398 -18.84 22.34 16.84
C ILE A 398 -19.86 21.84 15.81
N SER A 399 -21.09 21.55 16.24
CA SER A 399 -22.10 20.99 15.35
C SER A 399 -22.43 21.91 14.17
N ALA A 400 -22.51 23.22 14.42
CA ALA A 400 -22.75 24.22 13.39
C ALA A 400 -21.57 24.31 12.39
N ARG A 401 -20.32 24.21 12.88
CA ARG A 401 -19.13 24.15 12.04
C ARG A 401 -19.14 22.91 11.14
N LEU A 402 -19.37 21.73 11.72
CA LEU A 402 -19.40 20.46 10.97
C LEU A 402 -20.52 20.45 9.92
N GLU A 403 -21.68 21.02 10.24
CA GLU A 403 -22.78 21.18 9.28
C GLU A 403 -22.38 22.05 8.08
N SER A 404 -21.72 23.18 8.35
CA SER A 404 -21.22 24.06 7.29
C SER A 404 -20.18 23.39 6.40
N ILE A 405 -19.32 22.54 6.98
CA ILE A 405 -18.33 21.76 6.22
C ILE A 405 -19.04 20.70 5.35
N ALA A 406 -19.99 19.96 5.91
CA ALA A 406 -20.78 18.95 5.18
C ALA A 406 -21.52 19.57 4.00
N SER A 407 -22.20 20.70 4.22
CA SER A 407 -22.88 21.44 3.15
C SER A 407 -21.92 21.85 2.02
N ALA A 408 -20.67 22.22 2.35
CA ALA A 408 -19.67 22.57 1.35
C ALA A 408 -19.19 21.36 0.55
N VAL A 409 -19.05 20.19 1.19
CA VAL A 409 -18.70 18.93 0.51
C VAL A 409 -19.82 18.48 -0.42
N GLU A 410 -21.08 18.55 0.03
CA GLU A 410 -22.26 18.24 -0.80
C GLU A 410 -22.33 19.16 -2.03
N LEU A 411 -22.08 20.45 -1.87
CA LEU A 411 -22.00 21.39 -2.99
C LEU A 411 -20.86 21.06 -3.96
N ALA A 412 -19.70 20.63 -3.46
CA ALA A 412 -18.58 20.19 -4.29
C ALA A 412 -18.92 18.90 -5.06
N GLU A 413 -19.56 17.93 -4.41
CA GLU A 413 -20.07 16.72 -5.03
C GLU A 413 -21.07 17.02 -6.15
N MET A 414 -22.03 17.92 -5.89
CA MET A 414 -23.00 18.36 -6.89
C MET A 414 -22.30 19.04 -8.07
N ALA A 415 -21.33 19.91 -7.82
CA ALA A 415 -20.58 20.60 -8.86
C ALA A 415 -19.83 19.58 -9.76
N VAL A 416 -19.10 18.64 -9.16
CA VAL A 416 -18.36 17.60 -9.89
C VAL A 416 -19.30 16.69 -10.69
N SER A 417 -20.38 16.22 -10.07
CA SER A 417 -21.35 15.31 -10.71
C SER A 417 -22.07 15.93 -11.90
N ASN A 418 -22.22 17.27 -11.91
CA ASN A 418 -22.83 18.01 -13.00
C ASN A 418 -21.81 18.58 -14.01
N GLY A 419 -20.53 18.21 -13.91
CA GLY A 419 -19.48 18.71 -14.81
C GLY A 419 -19.13 20.19 -14.63
N LEU A 420 -19.43 20.76 -13.45
CA LEU A 420 -19.19 22.15 -13.06
C LEU A 420 -18.07 22.25 -12.03
N ALA A 421 -17.03 21.41 -12.13
CA ALA A 421 -15.94 21.32 -11.15
C ALA A 421 -15.23 22.67 -10.90
N ASP A 422 -15.13 23.54 -11.90
CA ASP A 422 -14.54 24.89 -11.77
C ASP A 422 -15.35 25.81 -10.84
N LEU A 423 -16.61 25.49 -10.57
CA LEU A 423 -17.50 26.21 -9.66
C LEU A 423 -17.61 25.53 -8.28
N ALA A 424 -16.89 24.42 -8.07
CA ALA A 424 -16.91 23.73 -6.79
C ALA A 424 -16.36 24.65 -5.68
N PRO A 425 -16.89 24.53 -4.44
CA PRO A 425 -16.28 25.15 -3.28
C PRO A 425 -14.79 24.80 -3.17
N PRO A 426 -13.96 25.68 -2.57
CA PRO A 426 -12.54 25.40 -2.39
C PRO A 426 -12.33 24.15 -1.53
N ALA A 427 -11.26 23.41 -1.86
CA ALA A 427 -10.79 22.28 -1.06
C ALA A 427 -10.58 22.68 0.41
N ARG A 428 -10.69 21.72 1.32
CA ARG A 428 -10.65 21.96 2.77
C ARG A 428 -9.63 21.07 3.46
N VAL A 429 -8.90 21.65 4.40
CA VAL A 429 -8.19 20.91 5.44
C VAL A 429 -8.94 21.15 6.74
N VAL A 430 -9.37 20.09 7.40
CA VAL A 430 -10.12 20.16 8.66
C VAL A 430 -9.25 19.59 9.77
N VAL A 431 -9.03 20.38 10.82
CA VAL A 431 -8.28 19.99 12.02
C VAL A 431 -9.25 19.93 13.20
N LEU A 432 -9.38 18.74 13.79
CA LEU A 432 -10.20 18.49 14.97
C LEU A 432 -9.27 18.22 16.15
N SER A 433 -9.08 19.22 17.01
CA SER A 433 -8.33 19.11 18.26
C SER A 433 -9.24 18.70 19.41
N ASP A 434 -8.60 18.28 20.50
CA ASP A 434 -9.23 17.90 21.76
C ASP A 434 -10.24 16.76 21.59
N PHE A 435 -10.10 15.94 20.55
CA PHE A 435 -11.08 14.89 20.22
C PHE A 435 -10.92 13.68 21.15
N ALA A 436 -11.98 13.06 21.66
CA ALA A 436 -13.40 13.35 21.42
C ALA A 436 -14.06 14.30 22.45
N ALA A 437 -13.29 14.99 23.30
CA ALA A 437 -13.85 15.86 24.33
C ALA A 437 -14.63 17.04 23.74
N GLY A 438 -15.91 17.15 24.11
CA GLY A 438 -16.81 18.19 23.63
C GLY A 438 -17.57 17.87 22.34
N TYR A 439 -17.34 16.71 21.73
CA TYR A 439 -18.05 16.27 20.52
C TYR A 439 -19.24 15.37 20.90
N GLY A 440 -20.42 15.69 20.38
CA GLY A 440 -21.62 14.85 20.55
C GLY A 440 -21.65 13.66 19.58
N ALA A 441 -22.56 12.70 19.82
CA ALA A 441 -22.73 11.53 18.95
C ALA A 441 -23.12 11.91 17.50
N GLU A 442 -23.91 12.97 17.33
CA GLU A 442 -24.23 13.50 15.99
C GLU A 442 -22.99 14.09 15.30
N ASP A 443 -22.10 14.74 16.05
CA ASP A 443 -20.84 15.28 15.51
C ASP A 443 -19.93 14.14 15.05
N ILE A 444 -19.78 13.08 15.86
CA ILE A 444 -19.00 11.88 15.50
C ILE A 444 -19.58 11.24 14.23
N SER A 445 -20.91 11.11 14.14
CA SER A 445 -21.59 10.56 12.96
C SER A 445 -21.30 11.40 11.70
N LYS A 446 -21.31 12.74 11.81
CA LYS A 446 -20.95 13.64 10.71
C LYS A 446 -19.48 13.51 10.34
N ILE A 447 -18.58 13.41 11.32
CA ILE A 447 -17.14 13.23 11.06
C ILE A 447 -16.88 11.92 10.32
N ILE A 448 -17.54 10.82 10.69
CA ILE A 448 -17.45 9.53 9.97
C ILE A 448 -17.91 9.69 8.52
N HIS A 449 -19.03 10.38 8.30
CA HIS A 449 -19.53 10.64 6.96
C HIS A 449 -18.53 11.46 6.14
N LEU A 450 -18.06 12.59 6.68
CA LEU A 450 -17.05 13.46 6.06
C LEU A 450 -15.74 12.72 5.76
N ALA A 451 -15.27 11.87 6.67
CA ALA A 451 -14.09 11.03 6.47
C ALA A 451 -14.26 10.06 5.29
N SER A 452 -15.48 9.57 5.06
CA SER A 452 -15.76 8.57 4.03
C SER A 452 -15.94 9.20 2.64
N VAL A 453 -16.68 10.31 2.53
CA VAL A 453 -17.03 10.92 1.23
C VAL A 453 -16.19 12.15 0.89
N GLY A 454 -15.75 12.90 1.90
CA GLY A 454 -15.04 14.17 1.74
C GLY A 454 -13.75 14.09 0.93
N PRO A 455 -12.91 13.04 1.05
CA PRO A 455 -11.66 12.95 0.28
C PRO A 455 -11.83 13.08 -1.24
N ALA A 456 -12.89 12.46 -1.80
CA ALA A 456 -13.19 12.54 -3.23
C ALA A 456 -13.50 13.97 -3.70
N PHE A 457 -13.97 14.82 -2.79
CA PHE A 457 -14.38 16.21 -3.05
C PHE A 457 -13.44 17.23 -2.39
N GLY A 458 -12.22 16.81 -2.10
CA GLY A 458 -11.14 17.69 -1.71
C GLY A 458 -11.10 18.08 -0.23
N LEU A 459 -11.74 17.31 0.64
CA LEU A 459 -11.59 17.43 2.09
C LEU A 459 -10.48 16.49 2.61
N SER A 460 -9.55 17.03 3.38
CA SER A 460 -8.54 16.28 4.13
C SER A 460 -8.76 16.48 5.62
N LEU A 461 -8.82 15.40 6.38
CA LEU A 461 -9.14 15.43 7.81
C LEU A 461 -7.92 15.02 8.66
N VAL A 462 -7.61 15.85 9.66
CA VAL A 462 -6.59 15.62 10.69
C VAL A 462 -7.27 15.68 12.05
N ILE A 463 -7.21 14.59 12.81
CA ILE A 463 -7.81 14.45 14.14
C ILE A 463 -6.69 14.34 15.16
N ILE A 464 -6.83 15.00 16.31
CA ILE A 464 -5.91 14.89 17.45
C ILE A 464 -6.70 14.33 18.61
N GLY A 465 -6.33 13.13 19.06
CA GLY A 465 -7.00 12.43 20.14
C GLY A 465 -6.16 11.30 20.73
N GLY A 466 -6.61 10.76 21.86
CA GLY A 466 -5.98 9.61 22.50
C GLY A 466 -6.30 8.27 21.82
N ASP A 467 -5.84 7.17 22.43
CA ASP A 467 -6.19 5.82 22.02
C ASP A 467 -7.65 5.49 22.41
N GLU A 468 -8.54 5.51 21.41
CA GLU A 468 -9.96 5.22 21.58
C GLU A 468 -10.30 3.73 21.41
N SER A 469 -9.31 2.83 21.28
CA SER A 469 -9.54 1.39 21.07
C SER A 469 -10.35 0.71 22.17
N ARG A 470 -10.37 1.30 23.37
CA ARG A 470 -11.10 0.82 24.55
C ARG A 470 -12.35 1.65 24.87
N SER A 471 -12.73 2.58 24.00
CA SER A 471 -13.93 3.39 24.19
C SER A 471 -15.20 2.53 24.20
N THR A 472 -16.20 2.97 24.95
CA THR A 472 -17.54 2.32 24.95
C THR A 472 -18.41 2.77 23.77
N ASP A 473 -18.02 3.86 23.10
CA ASP A 473 -18.70 4.38 21.93
C ASP A 473 -18.23 3.65 20.67
N GLN A 474 -19.13 2.86 20.07
CA GLN A 474 -18.81 2.06 18.88
C GLN A 474 -18.56 2.92 17.63
N GLN A 475 -19.16 4.10 17.52
CA GLN A 475 -18.94 5.01 16.40
C GLN A 475 -17.53 5.59 16.48
N LEU A 476 -17.11 5.99 17.68
CA LEU A 476 -15.76 6.51 17.93
C LEU A 476 -14.68 5.45 17.64
N VAL A 477 -14.88 4.21 18.09
CA VAL A 477 -13.98 3.08 17.77
C VAL A 477 -13.92 2.81 16.27
N ALA A 478 -15.06 2.88 15.57
CA ALA A 478 -15.11 2.68 14.12
C ALA A 478 -14.37 3.80 13.37
N LEU A 479 -14.53 5.05 13.79
CA LEU A 479 -13.82 6.20 13.23
C LEU A 479 -12.31 6.05 13.43
N SER A 480 -11.86 5.83 14.66
CA SER A 480 -10.43 5.65 14.97
C SER A 480 -9.82 4.53 14.14
N ARG A 481 -10.47 3.35 14.05
CA ARG A 481 -9.97 2.25 13.20
C ARG A 481 -9.89 2.60 11.71
N HIS A 482 -10.75 3.49 11.22
CA HIS A 482 -10.72 3.92 9.84
C HIS A 482 -9.55 4.90 9.56
N CYS A 483 -9.06 5.60 10.56
CA CYS A 483 -7.95 6.55 10.44
C CYS A 483 -6.57 5.88 10.32
N GLN A 484 -5.63 6.62 9.76
CA GLN A 484 -4.20 6.33 9.84
C GLN A 484 -3.65 6.94 11.13
N HIS A 485 -3.31 6.10 12.09
CA HIS A 485 -2.73 6.49 13.36
C HIS A 485 -1.26 6.91 13.20
N ILE A 486 -0.90 8.00 13.86
CA ILE A 486 0.42 8.64 13.83
C ILE A 486 0.81 9.03 15.27
N PRO A 487 1.92 8.53 15.82
CA PRO A 487 2.40 8.95 17.14
C PRO A 487 2.90 10.40 17.12
N VAL A 488 2.74 11.14 18.23
CA VAL A 488 3.39 12.46 18.40
C VAL A 488 4.87 12.39 18.74
N SER A 489 5.29 11.29 19.36
CA SER A 489 6.66 11.07 19.80
C SER A 489 6.96 9.58 19.89
N GLY A 490 8.23 9.24 19.74
CA GLY A 490 8.67 7.85 19.75
C GLY A 490 8.62 7.19 18.38
N GLN A 491 9.09 5.96 18.38
CA GLN A 491 9.35 5.15 17.20
C GLN A 491 8.26 4.08 17.11
N LEU A 492 7.37 4.20 16.12
CA LEU A 492 6.35 3.19 15.85
C LEU A 492 6.95 2.10 14.97
N ARG A 493 6.72 0.84 15.31
CA ARG A 493 7.11 -0.27 14.43
C ARG A 493 6.09 -0.40 13.31
N MET A 494 6.58 -0.35 12.09
CA MET A 494 5.81 -0.56 10.87
C MET A 494 6.39 -1.75 10.12
N TYR A 495 5.56 -2.41 9.32
CA TYR A 495 5.99 -3.49 8.44
C TYR A 495 5.78 -3.04 7.01
N ASP A 496 6.80 -3.21 6.16
CA ASP A 496 6.64 -2.88 4.75
C ASP A 496 5.73 -3.90 4.05
N PRO A 497 4.97 -3.49 3.02
CA PRO A 497 3.94 -4.33 2.40
C PRO A 497 4.49 -5.42 1.47
N TRP A 498 5.79 -5.43 1.16
CA TRP A 498 6.38 -6.36 0.19
C TRP A 498 7.09 -7.53 0.86
N THR A 499 7.80 -7.25 1.94
CA THR A 499 8.71 -8.19 2.58
C THR A 499 8.41 -8.39 4.07
N GLU A 500 7.44 -7.64 4.59
CA GLU A 500 7.02 -7.66 5.99
C GLU A 500 8.19 -7.44 6.97
N ASN A 501 9.25 -6.75 6.54
CA ASN A 501 10.34 -6.42 7.44
C ASN A 501 9.93 -5.27 8.35
N GLU A 502 10.41 -5.33 9.59
CA GLU A 502 10.16 -4.29 10.57
C GLU A 502 10.97 -3.04 10.23
N TRP A 503 10.30 -1.89 10.24
CA TRP A 503 10.85 -0.54 10.11
C TRP A 503 10.43 0.31 11.30
N GLU A 504 11.28 1.25 11.61
CA GLU A 504 11.07 2.24 12.64
C GLU A 504 10.53 3.53 12.02
N PHE A 505 9.29 3.86 12.32
CA PHE A 505 8.63 5.07 11.85
C PHE A 505 8.83 6.23 12.82
N THR A 506 9.37 7.33 12.31
CA THR A 506 9.44 8.62 12.99
C THR A 506 8.51 9.61 12.29
N PRO A 507 7.54 10.21 13.01
CA PRO A 507 6.60 11.18 12.42
C PRO A 507 7.34 12.44 11.97
N ASP A 508 6.91 12.99 10.83
CA ASP A 508 7.43 14.26 10.35
C ASP A 508 6.91 15.41 11.24
N SER A 509 7.78 16.33 11.62
CA SER A 509 7.45 17.42 12.53
C SER A 509 8.17 18.70 12.14
N VAL A 510 7.58 19.84 12.48
CA VAL A 510 8.19 21.16 12.26
C VAL A 510 8.14 21.96 13.56
N THR A 511 9.26 22.01 14.30
CA THR A 511 9.20 22.44 15.71
C THR A 511 10.18 23.48 16.21
N ALA A 512 11.29 23.78 15.55
CA ALA A 512 12.38 24.49 16.26
C ALA A 512 12.99 25.71 15.56
N ASP A 513 12.63 26.01 14.32
CA ASP A 513 13.12 27.21 13.63
C ASP A 513 11.92 28.05 13.20
N GLU A 514 11.55 29.05 13.99
CA GLU A 514 10.51 30.03 13.65
C GLU A 514 10.77 30.65 12.27
N ASN A 515 12.04 30.75 11.84
CA ASN A 515 12.39 31.23 10.50
C ASN A 515 12.06 30.20 9.42
N ARG A 516 12.08 28.90 9.70
CA ARG A 516 11.67 27.84 8.76
C ARG A 516 10.16 27.86 8.55
N LEU A 517 9.41 27.93 9.65
CA LEU A 517 7.95 28.05 9.59
C LEU A 517 7.53 29.34 8.87
N ALA A 518 8.12 30.49 9.22
CA ALA A 518 7.87 31.76 8.54
C ALA A 518 8.20 31.72 7.04
N ARG A 519 9.28 31.03 6.65
CA ARG A 519 9.62 30.83 5.23
C ARG A 519 8.55 30.03 4.49
N VAL A 520 8.10 28.90 5.05
CA VAL A 520 7.05 28.07 4.46
C VAL A 520 5.74 28.86 4.34
N LEU A 521 5.33 29.54 5.41
CA LEU A 521 4.11 30.35 5.45
C LEU A 521 4.11 31.48 4.43
N SER A 522 5.24 32.18 4.24
CA SER A 522 5.36 33.28 3.27
C SER A 522 5.10 32.86 1.82
N GLN A 523 5.15 31.56 1.52
CA GLN A 523 4.91 30.97 0.20
C GLN A 523 3.51 30.38 0.05
N LEU A 524 2.77 30.16 1.15
CA LEU A 524 1.34 29.85 1.14
C LEU A 524 0.49 31.14 1.00
N ASP A 525 1.10 32.29 1.31
CA ASP A 525 0.49 33.62 1.42
C ASP A 525 0.34 34.38 0.09
N ARG A 526 0.69 33.78 -1.06
CA ARG A 526 0.71 34.46 -2.37
C ARG A 526 -0.01 33.72 -3.47
#